data_AF-A0A973W8M0-F1
#
_entry.id   AF-A0A973W8M0-F1
#
_cell.length_a   1.000
_cell.length_b   1.000
_cell.length_c   1.000
_cell.angle_alpha   90.00
_cell.angle_beta   90.00
_cell.angle_gamma   90.00
#
_symmetry.space_group_name_H-M   'P 1'
#
loop_
_entity.id
_entity.type
_entity.pdbx_description
1 polymer ?
#
loop_
_entity_poly.entity_id
_entity_poly.type
_entity_poly.pdbx_seq_one_letter_code
_entity_poly.pdbx_strand_id
1 'polypeptide(L)'
;MYETWSVQKRIDEARLITKSLIDQVHYLLDLHENNAIAIYSDTLSKQIKRSDAAAAFYVFQSAMHQFELVRLCALWDTAQLERESIMTVVELVDHDDVILALAEETLAAYVNLPTRVYEQDHETEETRKLIADAMNRSNAEFGDQQAWKAIDDLKNAIKATRDLETGELMASMRNHRDKYLAHSLRSTRREKRGPVTPLWQRD
;
A
#
# COMPACT_ATOMS: atom_id res chain seq x y z
N MET A 1 19.02 5.76 3.72
CA MET A 1 19.17 5.41 2.27
C MET A 1 18.80 6.59 1.37
N TYR A 2 17.71 7.29 1.65
CA TYR A 2 17.18 8.40 0.83
C TYR A 2 17.61 9.79 1.32
N GLU A 3 18.51 9.90 2.30
CA GLU A 3 18.93 11.14 2.96
C GLU A 3 19.56 12.17 2.00
N THR A 4 20.14 11.72 0.89
CA THR A 4 20.75 12.60 -0.12
C THR A 4 19.76 13.08 -1.19
N TRP A 5 18.51 12.62 -1.15
CA TRP A 5 17.50 12.98 -2.13
C TRP A 5 16.77 14.25 -1.71
N SER A 6 16.39 15.07 -2.69
CA SER A 6 15.52 16.22 -2.43
C SER A 6 14.12 15.76 -2.02
N VAL A 7 13.40 16.61 -1.28
CA VAL A 7 12.01 16.41 -0.89
C VAL A 7 11.14 16.08 -2.11
N GLN A 8 11.23 16.89 -3.18
CA GLN A 8 10.45 16.66 -4.39
C GLN A 8 10.73 15.30 -5.03
N LYS A 9 12.01 14.90 -5.12
CA LYS A 9 12.37 13.62 -5.69
C LYS A 9 11.79 12.45 -4.89
N ARG A 10 11.77 12.55 -3.55
CA ARG A 10 11.17 11.54 -2.69
C ARG A 10 9.66 11.43 -2.90
N ILE A 11 8.97 12.57 -3.03
CA ILE A 11 7.53 12.64 -3.31
C ILE A 11 7.21 12.01 -4.66
N ASP A 12 7.94 12.40 -5.71
CA ASP A 12 7.72 11.91 -7.08
C ASP A 12 7.91 10.39 -7.16
N GLU A 13 8.98 9.88 -6.54
CA GLU A 13 9.26 8.45 -6.49
C GLU A 13 8.21 7.69 -5.65
N ALA A 14 7.82 8.25 -4.50
CA ALA A 14 6.79 7.65 -3.65
C ALA A 14 5.45 7.53 -4.41
N ARG A 15 5.09 8.54 -5.21
CA ARG A 15 3.89 8.52 -6.06
C ARG A 15 3.98 7.46 -7.16
N LEU A 16 5.12 7.38 -7.83
CA LEU A 16 5.36 6.37 -8.87
C LEU A 16 5.20 4.95 -8.31
N ILE A 17 5.88 4.67 -7.20
CA ILE A 17 5.83 3.37 -6.54
C ILE A 17 4.42 3.08 -6.00
N THR A 18 3.75 4.06 -5.40
CA THR A 18 2.37 3.90 -4.90
C THR A 18 1.42 3.50 -6.02
N LYS A 19 1.56 4.10 -7.22
CA LYS A 19 0.75 3.72 -8.38
C LYS A 19 0.98 2.26 -8.77
N SER A 20 2.24 1.83 -8.86
CA SER A 20 2.56 0.42 -9.16
C SER A 20 2.04 -0.52 -8.07
N LEU A 21 2.16 -0.14 -6.79
CA LEU A 21 1.63 -0.94 -5.67
C LEU A 21 0.12 -1.13 -5.76
N ILE A 22 -0.64 -0.12 -6.17
CA ILE A 22 -2.09 -0.25 -6.38
C ILE A 22 -2.38 -1.30 -7.46
N ASP A 23 -1.66 -1.27 -8.58
CA ASP A 23 -1.80 -2.28 -9.64
C ASP A 23 -1.44 -3.68 -9.14
N GLN A 24 -0.39 -3.81 -8.33
CA GLN A 24 0.02 -5.08 -7.71
C GLN A 24 -1.02 -5.60 -6.70
N VAL A 25 -1.65 -4.71 -5.92
CA VAL A 25 -2.72 -5.09 -4.99
C VAL A 25 -3.95 -5.55 -5.74
N HIS A 26 -4.36 -4.85 -6.80
CA HIS A 26 -5.46 -5.31 -7.66
C HIS A 26 -5.18 -6.69 -8.26
N TYR A 27 -3.97 -6.89 -8.78
CA TYR A 27 -3.56 -8.20 -9.27
C TYR A 27 -3.62 -9.29 -8.19
N LEU A 28 -3.22 -8.98 -6.95
CA LEU A 28 -3.28 -9.92 -5.83
C LEU A 28 -4.73 -10.27 -5.45
N LEU A 29 -5.64 -9.29 -5.49
CA LEU A 29 -7.07 -9.52 -5.27
C LEU A 29 -7.66 -10.43 -6.36
N ASP A 30 -7.36 -10.17 -7.63
CA ASP A 30 -7.79 -11.04 -8.73
C ASP A 30 -7.23 -12.45 -8.59
N LEU A 31 -5.97 -12.58 -8.17
CA LEU A 31 -5.34 -13.87 -7.89
C LEU A 31 -6.04 -14.60 -6.73
N HIS A 32 -6.38 -13.88 -5.65
CA HIS A 32 -7.08 -14.42 -4.50
C HIS A 32 -8.46 -14.97 -4.88
N GLU A 33 -9.24 -14.22 -5.65
CA GLU A 33 -10.57 -14.66 -6.12
C GLU A 33 -10.47 -15.88 -7.04
N ASN A 34 -9.48 -15.93 -7.92
CA ASN A 34 -9.20 -17.12 -8.72
C ASN A 34 -8.84 -18.33 -7.84
N ASN A 35 -8.03 -18.12 -6.80
CA ASN A 35 -7.63 -19.16 -5.85
C ASN A 35 -8.80 -19.62 -4.96
N ALA A 36 -9.74 -18.74 -4.62
CA ALA A 36 -10.97 -19.08 -3.92
C ALA A 36 -11.75 -20.16 -4.67
N ILE A 37 -11.83 -20.05 -6.00
CA ILE A 37 -12.48 -21.05 -6.85
C ILE A 37 -11.58 -22.28 -7.06
N ALA A 38 -10.31 -22.07 -7.41
CA ALA A 38 -9.44 -23.14 -7.85
C ALA A 38 -8.89 -24.02 -6.72
N ILE A 39 -8.69 -23.45 -5.53
CA ILE A 39 -8.00 -24.09 -4.40
C ILE A 39 -8.96 -24.34 -3.25
N TYR A 40 -9.73 -23.32 -2.86
CA TYR A 40 -10.56 -23.36 -1.66
C TYR A 40 -12.01 -23.80 -1.92
N SER A 41 -12.34 -24.15 -3.16
CA SER A 41 -13.65 -24.72 -3.54
C SER A 41 -13.49 -26.07 -4.24
N ASP A 42 -14.59 -26.84 -4.29
CA ASP A 42 -14.65 -28.10 -5.03
C ASP A 42 -15.14 -27.94 -6.49
N THR A 43 -15.33 -26.71 -6.96
CA THR A 43 -15.94 -26.40 -8.26
C THR A 43 -15.15 -26.97 -9.43
N LEU A 44 -13.82 -26.81 -9.41
CA LEU A 44 -12.94 -27.37 -10.45
C LEU A 44 -12.59 -28.83 -10.17
N SER A 45 -12.36 -29.20 -8.90
CA SER A 45 -11.95 -30.56 -8.54
C SER A 45 -13.01 -31.61 -8.88
N LYS A 46 -14.31 -31.27 -8.75
CA LYS A 46 -15.43 -32.15 -9.16
C LYS A 46 -15.42 -32.49 -10.65
N GLN A 47 -14.83 -31.65 -11.49
CA GLN A 47 -14.77 -31.87 -12.93
C GLN A 47 -13.62 -32.81 -13.33
N ILE A 48 -12.68 -33.07 -12.41
CA ILE A 48 -11.47 -33.84 -12.67
C ILE A 48 -11.65 -35.25 -12.11
N LYS A 49 -11.76 -36.23 -13.02
CA LYS A 49 -11.80 -37.64 -12.64
C LYS A 49 -10.45 -38.06 -12.05
N ARG A 50 -10.47 -39.01 -11.11
CA ARG A 50 -9.25 -39.65 -10.56
C ARG A 50 -8.41 -40.20 -11.72
N SER A 51 -7.22 -39.63 -11.90
CA SER A 51 -6.30 -39.90 -13.00
C SER A 51 -5.00 -39.10 -12.78
N ASP A 52 -4.02 -39.21 -13.69
CA ASP A 52 -2.83 -38.35 -13.70
C ASP A 52 -3.19 -36.86 -13.77
N ALA A 53 -4.35 -36.51 -14.34
CA ALA A 53 -4.86 -35.14 -14.35
C ALA A 53 -5.19 -34.64 -12.93
N ALA A 54 -5.61 -35.53 -12.02
CA ALA A 54 -5.85 -35.17 -10.62
C ALA A 54 -4.53 -34.88 -9.88
N ALA A 55 -3.46 -35.64 -10.17
CA ALA A 55 -2.14 -35.38 -9.60
C ALA A 55 -1.56 -34.03 -10.11
N ALA A 56 -1.68 -33.77 -11.42
CA ALA A 56 -1.28 -32.48 -11.99
C ALA A 56 -2.07 -31.31 -11.40
N PHE A 57 -3.39 -31.49 -11.18
CA PHE A 57 -4.23 -30.47 -10.57
C PHE A 57 -3.84 -30.16 -9.12
N TYR A 58 -3.46 -31.16 -8.32
CA TYR A 58 -2.95 -30.94 -6.97
C TYR A 58 -1.67 -30.10 -6.96
N VAL A 59 -0.73 -30.38 -7.87
CA VAL A 59 0.50 -29.59 -8.03
C VAL A 59 0.16 -28.16 -8.43
N PHE A 60 -0.78 -27.98 -9.36
CA PHE A 60 -1.28 -26.66 -9.76
C PHE A 60 -1.86 -25.87 -8.57
N GLN A 61 -2.74 -26.48 -7.77
CA GLN A 61 -3.30 -25.84 -6.58
C GLN A 61 -2.20 -25.41 -5.60
N SER A 62 -1.24 -26.29 -5.34
CA SER A 62 -0.12 -25.97 -4.45
C SER A 62 0.73 -24.81 -4.98
N ALA A 63 1.07 -24.81 -6.26
CA ALA A 63 1.83 -23.74 -6.89
C ALA A 63 1.10 -22.40 -6.86
N MET A 64 -0.20 -22.38 -7.15
CA MET A 64 -1.03 -21.18 -7.13
C MET A 64 -1.13 -20.56 -5.72
N HIS A 65 -1.32 -21.39 -4.69
CA HIS A 65 -1.33 -20.93 -3.29
C HIS A 65 0.03 -20.33 -2.90
N GLN A 66 1.12 -21.02 -3.22
CA GLN A 66 2.47 -20.56 -2.90
C GLN A 66 2.82 -19.25 -3.62
N PHE A 67 2.39 -19.12 -4.88
CA PHE A 67 2.61 -17.90 -5.66
C PHE A 67 1.88 -16.71 -5.07
N GLU A 68 0.64 -16.88 -4.61
CA GLU A 68 -0.11 -15.84 -3.89
C GLU A 68 0.63 -15.38 -2.62
N LEU A 69 1.13 -16.32 -1.82
CA LEU A 69 1.94 -16.00 -0.63
C LEU A 69 3.21 -15.23 -0.96
N VAL A 70 3.91 -15.60 -2.04
CA VAL A 70 5.11 -14.89 -2.51
C VAL A 70 4.76 -13.45 -2.90
N ARG A 71 3.68 -13.25 -3.66
CA ARG A 71 3.23 -11.92 -4.09
C ARG A 71 2.80 -11.05 -2.92
N LEU A 72 2.04 -11.61 -1.97
CA LEU A 72 1.66 -10.91 -0.75
C LEU A 72 2.88 -10.49 0.07
N CYS A 73 3.89 -11.36 0.21
CA CYS A 73 5.13 -11.00 0.92
C CYS A 73 5.95 -9.93 0.19
N ALA A 74 5.94 -9.92 -1.15
CA ALA A 74 6.69 -8.96 -1.95
C ALA A 74 6.21 -7.51 -1.75
N LEU A 75 4.91 -7.29 -1.55
CA LEU A 75 4.36 -5.98 -1.19
C LEU A 75 4.99 -5.41 0.08
N TRP A 76 5.41 -6.29 0.99
CA TRP A 76 5.99 -5.95 2.28
C TRP A 76 7.49 -6.17 2.33
N ASP A 77 8.19 -6.34 1.20
CA ASP A 77 9.64 -6.50 1.25
C ASP A 77 10.34 -5.27 1.84
N THR A 78 11.56 -5.49 2.35
CA THR A 78 12.37 -4.39 2.89
C THR A 78 12.59 -3.30 1.84
N ALA A 79 12.58 -2.04 2.29
CA ALA A 79 12.83 -0.87 1.45
C ALA A 79 14.17 -0.97 0.72
N GLN A 80 14.12 -0.87 -0.61
CA GLN A 80 15.29 -0.83 -1.50
C GLN A 80 14.96 0.00 -2.74
N LEU A 81 15.99 0.58 -3.37
CA LEU A 81 15.82 1.46 -4.53
C LEU A 81 15.13 0.77 -5.71
N GLU A 82 15.42 -0.51 -5.98
CA GLU A 82 14.81 -1.24 -7.10
C GLU A 82 13.51 -1.97 -6.71
N ARG A 83 12.97 -1.76 -5.50
CA ARG A 83 11.81 -2.49 -5.00
C ARG A 83 10.59 -1.60 -4.87
N GLU A 84 9.55 -1.98 -5.57
CA GLU A 84 8.21 -1.46 -5.39
C GLU A 84 7.54 -2.19 -4.21
N SER A 85 7.77 -1.67 -3.00
CA SER A 85 7.22 -2.23 -1.76
C SER A 85 6.60 -1.11 -0.92
N ILE A 86 5.66 -1.47 -0.06
CA ILE A 86 5.05 -0.56 0.92
C ILE A 86 6.14 0.05 1.81
N MET A 87 7.15 -0.73 2.21
CA MET A 87 8.25 -0.21 3.03
C MET A 87 9.12 0.79 2.27
N THR A 88 9.31 0.63 0.96
CA THR A 88 10.00 1.63 0.14
C THR A 88 9.26 2.97 0.18
N VAL A 89 7.93 2.96 0.05
CA VAL A 89 7.11 4.18 0.14
C VAL A 89 7.21 4.80 1.54
N VAL A 90 7.14 3.99 2.60
CA VAL A 90 7.30 4.49 3.97
C VAL A 90 8.64 5.20 4.15
N GLU A 91 9.75 4.60 3.72
CA GLU A 91 11.06 5.23 3.87
C GLU A 91 11.24 6.48 2.99
N LEU A 92 10.53 6.57 1.87
CA LEU A 92 10.50 7.78 1.05
C LEU A 92 9.67 8.90 1.70
N VAL A 93 8.60 8.58 2.42
CA VAL A 93 7.66 9.55 2.99
C VAL A 93 7.96 9.91 4.45
N ASP A 94 8.52 9.00 5.25
CA ASP A 94 8.77 9.18 6.69
C ASP A 94 9.95 10.12 6.96
N HIS A 95 9.72 11.40 6.68
CA HIS A 95 10.57 12.51 7.01
C HIS A 95 9.72 13.75 7.12
N ASP A 96 9.92 14.55 8.18
CA ASP A 96 9.03 15.68 8.49
C ASP A 96 8.91 16.65 7.31
N ASP A 97 10.01 17.01 6.65
CA ASP A 97 9.98 17.89 5.47
C ASP A 97 9.15 17.34 4.30
N VAL A 98 9.12 16.02 4.11
CA VAL A 98 8.32 15.38 3.04
C VAL A 98 6.84 15.38 3.40
N ILE A 99 6.52 15.05 4.66
CA ILE A 99 5.14 15.07 5.17
C ILE A 99 4.58 16.50 5.12
N LEU A 100 5.38 17.48 5.55
CA LEU A 100 4.99 18.89 5.51
C LEU A 100 4.80 19.37 4.06
N ALA A 101 5.69 19.02 3.14
CA ALA A 101 5.52 19.38 1.73
C ALA A 101 4.23 18.77 1.12
N LEU A 102 3.89 17.51 1.44
CA LEU A 102 2.61 16.90 1.02
C LEU A 102 1.39 17.59 1.63
N ALA A 103 1.50 18.07 2.88
CA ALA A 103 0.45 18.84 3.54
C ALA A 103 0.28 20.23 2.91
N GLU A 104 1.38 20.90 2.56
CA GLU A 104 1.39 22.17 1.83
C GLU A 104 0.76 22.03 0.43
N GLU A 105 1.06 20.95 -0.30
CA GLU A 105 0.38 20.65 -1.57
C GLU A 105 -1.13 20.48 -1.39
N THR A 106 -1.55 19.85 -0.28
CA THR A 106 -2.98 19.69 0.07
C THR A 106 -3.62 21.06 0.33
N LEU A 107 -2.98 21.91 1.13
CA LEU A 107 -3.44 23.29 1.37
C LEU A 107 -3.56 24.08 0.06
N ALA A 108 -2.52 24.02 -0.78
CA ALA A 108 -2.48 24.73 -2.06
C ALA A 108 -3.62 24.30 -2.99
N ALA A 109 -4.04 23.03 -2.97
CA ALA A 109 -5.18 22.56 -3.75
C ALA A 109 -6.49 23.24 -3.35
N TYR A 110 -6.69 23.56 -2.06
CA TYR A 110 -7.88 24.23 -1.56
C TYR A 110 -7.83 25.74 -1.74
N VAL A 111 -6.67 26.38 -1.50
CA VAL A 111 -6.50 27.82 -1.72
C VAL A 111 -6.72 28.20 -3.18
N ASN A 112 -6.33 27.32 -4.11
CA ASN A 112 -6.48 27.55 -5.55
C ASN A 112 -7.83 27.12 -6.13
N LEU A 113 -8.81 26.73 -5.30
CA LEU A 113 -10.15 26.39 -5.79
C LEU A 113 -10.78 27.61 -6.46
N PRO A 114 -11.28 27.49 -7.70
CA PRO A 114 -11.89 28.62 -8.39
C PRO A 114 -13.18 29.03 -7.67
N THR A 115 -13.15 30.24 -7.11
CA THR A 115 -14.32 30.87 -6.49
C THR A 115 -15.34 31.23 -7.57
N ARG A 116 -16.39 30.39 -7.69
CA ARG A 116 -17.52 30.67 -8.59
C ARG A 116 -18.53 31.54 -7.86
N VAL A 117 -18.48 32.85 -8.11
CA VAL A 117 -19.55 33.78 -7.76
C VAL A 117 -20.49 33.86 -8.96
N TYR A 118 -21.72 33.36 -8.81
CA TYR A 118 -22.72 33.45 -9.88
C TYR A 118 -23.24 34.89 -9.96
N GLU A 119 -23.22 35.50 -11.15
CA GLU A 119 -23.85 36.80 -11.35
C GLU A 119 -25.35 36.71 -11.08
N GLN A 120 -25.83 37.46 -10.09
CA GLN A 120 -27.25 37.74 -9.91
C GLN A 120 -27.54 39.18 -10.35
N ASP A 121 -28.69 39.41 -10.99
CA ASP A 121 -29.11 40.66 -11.64
C ASP A 121 -29.13 41.91 -10.73
N HIS A 122 -28.84 41.78 -9.43
CA HIS A 122 -28.87 42.85 -8.43
C HIS A 122 -27.62 42.96 -7.54
N GLU A 123 -26.53 42.21 -7.82
CA GLU A 123 -25.31 42.30 -7.01
C GLU A 123 -24.34 43.40 -7.49
N THR A 124 -24.01 44.32 -6.58
CA THR A 124 -22.97 45.32 -6.80
C THR A 124 -21.59 44.67 -6.87
N GLU A 125 -20.64 45.34 -7.53
CA GLU A 125 -19.24 44.92 -7.58
C GLU A 125 -18.62 44.77 -6.18
N GLU A 126 -19.05 45.59 -5.22
CA GLU A 126 -18.62 45.49 -3.82
C GLU A 126 -19.13 44.21 -3.14
N THR A 127 -20.40 43.85 -3.37
CA THR A 127 -20.97 42.59 -2.85
C THR A 127 -20.23 41.38 -3.41
N ARG A 128 -19.90 41.40 -4.71
CA ARG A 128 -19.13 40.33 -5.36
C ARG A 128 -17.73 40.18 -4.75
N LYS A 129 -17.03 41.29 -4.49
CA LYS A 129 -15.72 41.27 -3.81
C LYS A 129 -15.82 40.71 -2.38
N LEU A 130 -16.81 41.13 -1.61
CA LEU A 130 -17.03 40.64 -0.26
C LEU A 130 -17.32 39.13 -0.22
N ILE A 131 -18.13 38.62 -1.16
CA ILE A 131 -18.40 37.19 -1.31
C ILE A 131 -17.11 36.44 -1.68
N ALA A 132 -16.35 36.94 -2.66
CA ALA A 132 -15.09 36.34 -3.07
C ALA A 132 -14.07 36.28 -1.91
N ASP A 133 -13.92 37.36 -1.14
CA ASP A 133 -13.03 37.42 0.02
C ASP A 133 -13.49 36.49 1.16
N ALA A 134 -14.81 36.37 1.38
CA ALA A 134 -15.35 35.43 2.35
C ALA A 134 -15.11 33.98 1.93
N MET A 135 -15.31 33.64 0.65
CA MET A 135 -15.04 32.30 0.11
C MET A 135 -13.56 31.95 0.14
N ASN A 136 -12.67 32.88 -0.21
CA ASN A 136 -11.23 32.66 -0.17
C ASN A 136 -10.73 32.39 1.26
N ARG A 137 -11.25 33.13 2.26
CA ARG A 137 -10.96 32.86 3.68
C ARG A 137 -11.45 31.48 4.12
N SER A 138 -12.69 31.14 3.78
CA SER A 138 -13.27 29.83 4.07
C SER A 138 -12.45 28.68 3.45
N ASN A 139 -12.03 28.84 2.19
CA ASN A 139 -11.20 27.86 1.50
C ASN A 139 -9.81 27.71 2.15
N ALA A 140 -9.21 28.81 2.61
CA ALA A 140 -7.93 28.77 3.33
C ALA A 140 -8.07 28.05 4.68
N GLU A 141 -9.07 28.40 5.48
CA GLU A 141 -9.34 27.74 6.77
C GLU A 141 -9.64 26.25 6.61
N PHE A 142 -10.41 25.88 5.57
CA PHE A 142 -10.67 24.49 5.24
C PHE A 142 -9.41 23.77 4.76
N GLY A 143 -8.60 24.43 3.93
CA GLY A 143 -7.32 23.93 3.46
C GLY A 143 -6.35 23.62 4.61
N ASP A 144 -6.26 24.49 5.61
CA ASP A 144 -5.44 24.27 6.81
C ASP A 144 -5.91 23.03 7.57
N GLN A 145 -7.23 22.85 7.74
CA GLN A 145 -7.79 21.66 8.37
C GLN A 145 -7.44 20.38 7.59
N GLN A 146 -7.50 20.42 6.25
CA GLN A 146 -7.14 19.27 5.42
C GLN A 146 -5.64 18.98 5.44
N ALA A 147 -4.78 20.01 5.50
CA ALA A 147 -3.35 19.84 5.64
C ALA A 147 -2.99 19.16 6.98
N TRP A 148 -3.57 19.61 8.09
CA TRP A 148 -3.40 18.96 9.39
C TRP A 148 -3.86 17.51 9.40
N LYS A 149 -5.02 17.26 8.79
CA LYS A 149 -5.54 15.90 8.64
C LYS A 149 -4.59 15.03 7.82
N ALA A 150 -4.05 15.52 6.71
CA ALA A 150 -3.10 14.80 5.88
C ALA A 150 -1.83 14.41 6.65
N ILE A 151 -1.32 15.31 7.51
CA ILE A 151 -0.18 15.03 8.38
C ILE A 151 -0.51 13.87 9.34
N ASP A 152 -1.65 13.92 10.01
CA ASP A 152 -2.06 12.90 10.98
C ASP A 152 -2.31 11.55 10.30
N ASP A 153 -3.03 11.54 9.18
CA ASP A 153 -3.32 10.34 8.39
C ASP A 153 -2.02 9.67 7.90
N LEU A 154 -1.05 10.46 7.40
CA LEU A 154 0.26 9.93 6.97
C LEU A 154 1.04 9.32 8.14
N LYS A 155 1.13 10.03 9.28
CA LYS A 155 1.84 9.53 10.46
C LYS A 155 1.21 8.25 11.01
N ASN A 156 -0.12 8.20 11.06
CA ASN A 156 -0.87 7.03 11.50
C ASN A 156 -0.69 5.84 10.53
N ALA A 157 -0.72 6.08 9.21
CA ALA A 157 -0.47 5.05 8.21
C ALA A 157 0.96 4.49 8.29
N ILE A 158 1.96 5.35 8.44
CA ILE A 158 3.37 4.95 8.63
C ILE A 158 3.52 4.08 9.87
N LYS A 159 2.92 4.51 10.99
CA LYS A 159 2.95 3.76 12.25
C LYS A 159 2.29 2.39 12.10
N ALA A 160 1.06 2.33 11.59
CA ALA A 160 0.33 1.08 11.38
C ALA A 160 1.10 0.12 10.46
N THR A 161 1.76 0.65 9.43
CA THR A 161 2.59 -0.13 8.51
C THR A 161 3.80 -0.74 9.22
N ARG A 162 4.49 0.02 10.09
CA ARG A 162 5.61 -0.48 10.88
C ARG A 162 5.18 -1.52 11.93
N ASP A 163 4.03 -1.30 12.56
CA ASP A 163 3.45 -2.25 13.52
C ASP A 163 3.14 -3.59 12.83
N LEU A 164 2.61 -3.56 11.61
CA LEU A 164 2.39 -4.77 10.79
C LEU A 164 3.71 -5.43 10.35
N GLU A 165 4.71 -4.65 9.95
CA GLU A 165 6.02 -5.15 9.49
C GLU A 165 6.74 -5.96 10.57
N THR A 166 6.63 -5.50 11.82
CA THR A 166 7.24 -6.12 13.00
C THR A 166 6.37 -7.22 13.63
N GLY A 167 5.14 -7.39 13.15
CA GLY A 167 4.18 -8.37 13.66
C GLY A 167 4.62 -9.82 13.46
N GLU A 168 4.17 -10.69 14.37
CA GLU A 168 4.50 -12.13 14.36
C GLU A 168 4.04 -12.82 13.07
N LEU A 169 2.83 -12.51 12.59
CA LEU A 169 2.31 -13.08 11.34
C LEU A 169 3.22 -12.75 10.15
N MET A 170 3.68 -11.51 10.03
CA MET A 170 4.59 -11.09 8.96
C MET A 170 5.94 -11.81 9.06
N ALA A 171 6.47 -11.98 10.28
CA ALA A 171 7.68 -12.75 10.52
C ALA A 171 7.53 -14.23 10.10
N SER A 172 6.41 -14.85 10.46
CA SER A 172 6.07 -16.24 10.09
C SER A 172 5.92 -16.41 8.58
N MET A 173 5.22 -15.49 7.91
CA MET A 173 5.04 -15.49 6.46
C MET A 173 6.36 -15.37 5.70
N ARG A 174 7.18 -14.37 6.04
CA ARG A 174 8.50 -14.20 5.41
C ARG A 174 9.41 -15.40 5.66
N ASN A 175 9.39 -15.97 6.87
CA ASN A 175 10.15 -17.18 7.17
C ASN A 175 9.69 -18.36 6.30
N HIS A 176 8.38 -18.54 6.15
CA HIS A 176 7.81 -19.58 5.29
C HIS A 176 8.24 -19.40 3.82
N ARG A 177 8.11 -18.18 3.29
CA ARG A 177 8.56 -17.83 1.93
C ARG A 177 10.03 -18.17 1.73
N ASP A 178 10.90 -17.64 2.58
CA ASP A 178 12.35 -17.78 2.41
C ASP A 178 12.78 -19.25 2.51
N LYS A 179 12.17 -20.01 3.43
CA LYS A 179 12.53 -21.41 3.67
C LYS A 179 12.03 -22.35 2.59
N TYR A 180 10.75 -22.24 2.23
CA TYR A 180 10.09 -23.28 1.44
C TYR A 180 9.81 -22.86 0.00
N LEU A 181 9.66 -21.56 -0.28
CA LEU A 181 9.19 -21.08 -1.59
C LEU A 181 10.33 -20.49 -2.43
N ALA A 182 11.16 -19.62 -1.84
CA ALA A 182 12.15 -18.86 -2.58
C ALA A 182 13.50 -19.58 -2.72
N HIS A 183 13.95 -20.29 -1.69
CA HIS A 183 15.36 -20.73 -1.60
C HIS A 183 15.57 -22.16 -1.11
N SER A 184 14.50 -22.92 -0.82
CA SER A 184 14.55 -24.31 -0.33
C SER A 184 15.60 -24.53 0.78
N LEU A 185 15.61 -23.65 1.78
CA LEU A 185 16.62 -23.63 2.84
C LEU A 185 16.33 -24.70 3.89
N ARG A 186 17.39 -25.34 4.41
CA ARG A 186 17.27 -26.20 5.62
C ARG A 186 16.91 -25.39 6.87
N SER A 187 17.45 -24.17 6.98
CA SER A 187 17.11 -23.23 8.06
C SER A 187 17.35 -21.79 7.61
N THR A 188 16.50 -20.87 8.06
CA THR A 188 16.59 -19.44 7.73
C THR A 188 17.49 -18.68 8.71
N ARG A 189 17.86 -17.45 8.36
CA ARG A 189 18.56 -16.54 9.28
C ARG A 189 17.70 -16.17 10.50
N ARG A 190 16.38 -16.13 10.36
CA ARG A 190 15.44 -15.80 11.45
C ARG A 190 15.42 -16.92 12.48
N GLU A 191 15.30 -18.17 12.04
CA GLU A 191 15.33 -19.36 12.93
C GLU A 191 16.64 -19.48 13.71
N LYS A 192 17.77 -19.05 13.12
CA LYS A 192 19.07 -19.03 13.82
C LYS A 192 19.16 -17.96 14.93
N ARG A 193 18.34 -16.90 14.85
CA ARG A 193 18.32 -15.81 15.84
C ARG A 193 17.35 -16.07 16.98
N GLY A 194 16.35 -16.92 16.77
CA GLY A 194 15.36 -17.30 17.77
C GLY A 194 14.25 -18.15 17.16
N PRO A 195 13.36 -18.70 18.01
CA PRO A 195 12.19 -19.43 17.53
C PRO A 195 11.29 -18.51 16.69
N VAL A 196 10.79 -19.04 15.57
CA VAL A 196 9.79 -18.38 14.72
C VAL A 196 8.58 -19.29 14.66
N THR A 197 7.40 -18.74 14.97
CA THR A 197 6.14 -19.46 14.87
C THR A 197 5.92 -19.92 13.43
N PRO A 198 5.68 -21.21 13.17
CA PRO A 198 5.38 -21.67 11.83
C PRO A 198 4.09 -21.03 11.30
N LEU A 199 4.10 -20.57 10.04
CA LEU A 199 2.88 -20.08 9.37
C LEU A 199 1.80 -21.17 9.30
N TRP A 200 2.23 -22.42 9.18
CA TRP A 200 1.36 -23.59 9.19
C TRP A 200 2.07 -24.73 9.92
N GLN A 201 1.36 -25.41 10.81
CA GLN A 201 1.79 -26.68 11.39
C GLN A 201 1.30 -27.80 10.47
N ARG A 202 2.23 -28.60 9.92
CA ARG A 202 1.86 -29.91 9.38
C ARG A 202 1.61 -30.81 10.58
N ASP A 203 0.34 -31.14 10.82
CA ASP A 203 -0.02 -32.34 11.59
C ASP A 203 0.44 -33.60 10.83
#